data_AF-A0A6L4YQN5-F1
#
_entry.id   AF-A0A6L4YQN5-F1
#
_cell.length_a   1.000
_cell.length_b   1.000
_cell.length_c   1.000
_cell.angle_alpha   90.00
_cell.angle_beta   90.00
_cell.angle_gamma   90.00
#
_symmetry.space_group_name_H-M   'P 1'
#
loop_
_entity.id
_entity.type
_entity.pdbx_description
1 polymer ?
#
loop_
_entity_poly.entity_id
_entity_poly.type
_entity_poly.pdbx_seq_one_letter_code
_entity_poly.pdbx_strand_id
1 'polypeptide(L)'
;RRGDLEIAETFFNSITRKIFTTTGVDPDIEYVASDFDTFPPPSQEPIYYTYQVKDLVSTIKEILGSYNFNIYYEDILLDAQLIADRITQEVGTVVPRIEVLKSIFYRNKKAYIISRICYEYSYVPLAIVLLNHEEGMKVDAALLTQNEVSIVFSFTRSYFHVEVERPQEMVSFLKSIMPLKPVAELYISIGYNKHGKTELYRDLLDNLERSFDKFEFAKGKKGMVMSVFTLPSYDVVFKIIKDKPDYPKKSTRQDVIDKYNLVFTHDRAGRLVDAQEYEHLKFDKNRFSTDLLEELLKVAANTVVIEGDSVVIKHLYSERKLIPLNIFTREMPLVLAIEAINDYG
;
A
#
# COMPACT_ATOMS: atom_id res chain seq x y z
N ARG A 1 20.48 -16.20 11.60
CA ARG A 1 20.59 -15.35 10.39
C ARG A 1 19.47 -14.31 10.48
N ARG A 2 19.70 -13.06 10.04
CA ARG A 2 18.66 -12.02 9.99
C ARG A 2 17.51 -12.46 9.07
N GLY A 3 16.27 -12.14 9.42
CA GLY A 3 15.06 -12.47 8.66
C GLY A 3 14.52 -11.33 7.79
N ASP A 4 15.30 -10.25 7.66
CA ASP A 4 14.93 -8.94 7.11
C ASP A 4 16.04 -8.38 6.17
N LEU A 5 16.64 -9.25 5.35
CA LEU A 5 17.78 -8.89 4.48
C LEU A 5 17.40 -7.78 3.48
N GLU A 6 16.20 -7.85 2.92
CA GLU A 6 15.62 -6.88 1.99
C GLU A 6 15.51 -5.48 2.62
N ILE A 7 15.23 -5.42 3.92
CA ILE A 7 15.18 -4.17 4.68
C ILE A 7 16.59 -3.64 4.91
N ALA A 8 17.58 -4.52 5.13
CA ALA A 8 18.97 -4.13 5.29
C ALA A 8 19.55 -3.51 4.01
N GLU A 9 19.23 -4.03 2.83
CA GLU A 9 19.59 -3.41 1.54
C GLU A 9 19.02 -1.99 1.42
N THR A 10 17.74 -1.83 1.74
CA THR A 10 17.09 -0.50 1.71
C THR A 10 17.73 0.47 2.69
N PHE A 11 18.09 -0.01 3.88
CA PHE A 11 18.79 0.81 4.87
C PHE A 11 20.17 1.24 4.35
N PHE A 12 20.91 0.33 3.72
CA PHE A 12 22.18 0.63 3.08
C PHE A 12 22.04 1.69 1.97
N ASN A 13 21.10 1.49 1.03
CA ASN A 13 20.81 2.45 -0.04
C ASN A 13 20.41 3.83 0.52
N SER A 14 19.68 3.86 1.62
CA SER A 14 19.30 5.12 2.28
C SER A 14 20.51 5.88 2.84
N ILE A 15 21.51 5.16 3.37
CA ILE A 15 22.75 5.75 3.87
C ILE A 15 23.62 6.24 2.71
N THR A 16 23.84 5.41 1.69
CA THR A 16 24.71 5.76 0.55
C THR A 16 24.18 7.00 -0.18
N ARG A 17 22.87 7.06 -0.45
CA ARG A 17 22.23 8.24 -1.06
C ARG A 17 22.43 9.51 -0.25
N LYS A 18 22.37 9.43 1.08
CA LYS A 18 22.57 10.59 1.96
C LYS A 18 24.02 11.07 1.99
N ILE A 19 24.99 10.17 1.82
CA ILE A 19 26.42 10.50 1.84
C ILE A 19 26.89 11.01 0.47
N PHE A 20 26.52 10.32 -0.60
CA PHE A 20 27.06 10.57 -1.94
C PHE A 20 26.20 11.55 -2.77
N THR A 21 24.97 11.87 -2.33
CA THR A 21 24.02 12.70 -3.11
C THR A 21 23.86 12.18 -4.54
N THR A 22 23.76 10.85 -4.68
CA THR A 22 23.68 10.17 -5.98
C THR A 22 22.45 10.62 -6.76
N THR A 23 22.64 11.06 -8.01
CA THR A 23 21.53 11.35 -8.94
C THR A 23 21.17 10.09 -9.72
N GLY A 24 19.90 9.70 -9.66
CA GLY A 24 19.39 8.48 -10.27
C GLY A 24 19.67 7.26 -9.40
N VAL A 25 20.27 6.24 -9.99
CA VAL A 25 20.73 5.02 -9.33
C VAL A 25 22.11 4.69 -9.87
N ASP A 26 23.00 4.29 -8.98
CA ASP A 26 24.32 3.77 -9.34
C ASP A 26 24.39 2.29 -8.93
N PRO A 27 24.29 1.34 -9.88
CA PRO A 27 24.36 -0.09 -9.59
C PRO A 27 25.69 -0.55 -8.96
N ASP A 28 26.75 0.23 -9.08
CA ASP A 28 28.05 -0.10 -8.48
C ASP A 28 28.12 0.28 -6.98
N ILE A 29 27.15 1.07 -6.50
CA ILE A 29 27.11 1.62 -5.13
C ILE A 29 25.81 1.25 -4.39
N GLU A 30 24.72 0.97 -5.11
CA GLU A 30 23.38 0.72 -4.56
C GLU A 30 22.75 -0.58 -5.07
N TYR A 31 21.94 -1.21 -4.22
CA TYR A 31 21.15 -2.39 -4.57
C TYR A 31 19.90 -1.98 -5.39
N VAL A 32 20.04 -1.97 -6.72
CA VAL A 32 18.97 -1.61 -7.66
C VAL A 32 17.97 -2.74 -7.79
N ALA A 33 18.45 -3.92 -8.17
CA ALA A 33 17.76 -5.18 -7.99
C ALA A 33 18.09 -5.72 -6.59
N SER A 34 17.18 -6.48 -5.99
CA SER A 34 17.53 -7.30 -4.83
C SER A 34 18.52 -8.36 -5.31
N ASP A 35 19.69 -8.48 -4.68
CA ASP A 35 20.60 -9.59 -4.99
C ASP A 35 19.99 -10.96 -4.58
N PHE A 36 18.82 -10.92 -3.93
CA PHE A 36 18.02 -12.05 -3.53
C PHE A 36 16.77 -12.17 -4.43
N ASP A 37 16.98 -12.46 -5.72
CA ASP A 37 15.90 -12.84 -6.67
C ASP A 37 15.22 -14.18 -6.32
N THR A 38 15.74 -14.89 -5.31
CA THR A 38 15.15 -16.10 -4.79
C THR A 38 14.66 -15.86 -3.37
N PHE A 39 13.35 -16.01 -3.16
CA PHE A 39 12.77 -16.11 -1.83
C PHE A 39 13.61 -17.09 -1.01
N PRO A 40 14.15 -16.69 0.16
CA PRO A 40 14.83 -17.63 1.01
C PRO A 40 13.86 -18.79 1.32
N PRO A 41 14.37 -20.02 1.45
CA PRO A 41 13.52 -21.18 1.71
C PRO A 41 12.67 -20.92 2.96
N PRO A 42 11.42 -21.41 3.00
CA PRO A 42 10.53 -21.20 4.13
C PRO A 42 11.24 -21.62 5.42
N SER A 43 11.15 -20.74 6.41
CA SER A 43 11.70 -20.97 7.74
C SER A 43 11.14 -22.25 8.39
N GLN A 44 11.88 -22.75 9.38
CA GLN A 44 11.46 -23.95 10.13
C GLN A 44 10.19 -23.70 10.96
N GLU A 45 9.94 -22.46 11.40
CA GLU A 45 8.74 -22.09 12.15
C GLU A 45 7.90 -21.07 11.39
N PRO A 46 6.66 -21.40 10.97
CA PRO A 46 5.80 -20.46 10.25
C PRO A 46 5.40 -19.26 11.14
N ILE A 47 5.15 -18.13 10.49
CA ILE A 47 4.60 -16.91 11.13
C ILE A 47 3.09 -17.01 11.45
N TYR A 48 2.49 -18.18 11.27
CA TYR A 48 1.09 -18.47 11.50
C TYR A 48 0.89 -19.77 12.29
N TYR A 49 -0.25 -19.88 12.95
CA TYR A 49 -0.78 -21.12 13.51
C TYR A 49 -1.65 -21.83 12.47
N THR A 50 -1.68 -23.16 12.51
CA THR A 50 -2.49 -23.98 11.61
C THR A 50 -3.52 -24.76 12.40
N TYR A 51 -4.79 -24.56 12.08
CA TYR A 51 -5.92 -25.23 12.70
C TYR A 51 -6.59 -26.18 11.71
N GLN A 52 -6.70 -27.46 12.06
CA GLN A 52 -7.47 -28.45 11.30
C GLN A 52 -8.93 -28.37 11.76
N VAL A 53 -9.84 -28.06 10.85
CA VAL A 53 -11.22 -27.77 11.20
C VAL A 53 -12.02 -29.07 11.22
N LYS A 54 -12.48 -29.46 12.41
CA LYS A 54 -13.46 -30.54 12.61
C LYS A 54 -14.85 -29.99 12.89
N ASP A 55 -14.90 -28.99 13.77
CA ASP A 55 -16.07 -28.19 14.09
C ASP A 55 -15.68 -26.71 13.96
N LEU A 56 -16.39 -25.97 13.11
CA LEU A 56 -16.01 -24.61 12.75
C LEU A 56 -16.13 -23.65 13.93
N VAL A 57 -17.23 -23.72 14.67
CA VAL A 57 -17.49 -22.84 15.83
C VAL A 57 -16.42 -23.03 16.90
N SER A 58 -16.13 -24.29 17.26
CA SER A 58 -15.10 -24.61 18.25
C SER A 58 -13.71 -24.16 17.79
N THR A 59 -13.40 -24.32 16.50
CA THR A 59 -12.10 -23.88 15.94
C THR A 59 -11.97 -22.35 15.96
N ILE A 60 -13.02 -21.62 15.60
CA ILE A 60 -13.00 -20.14 15.68
C ILE A 60 -12.87 -19.67 17.12
N LYS A 61 -13.58 -20.31 18.07
CA LYS A 61 -13.42 -20.01 19.51
C LYS A 61 -11.98 -20.22 19.97
N GLU A 62 -11.33 -21.30 19.54
CA GLU A 62 -9.93 -21.58 19.83
C GLU A 62 -9.01 -20.51 19.24
N ILE A 63 -9.24 -20.10 17.99
CA ILE A 63 -8.51 -19.02 17.33
C ILE A 63 -8.62 -17.71 18.13
N LEU A 64 -9.83 -17.30 18.51
CA LEU A 64 -10.06 -16.10 19.31
C LEU A 64 -9.36 -16.20 20.69
N GLY A 65 -9.39 -17.37 21.33
CA GLY A 65 -8.76 -17.62 22.63
C GLY A 65 -7.23 -17.75 22.58
N SER A 66 -6.64 -17.89 21.40
CA SER A 66 -5.19 -18.06 21.24
C SER A 66 -4.39 -16.76 21.47
N TYR A 67 -5.08 -15.61 21.46
CA TYR A 67 -4.47 -14.29 21.62
C TYR A 67 -4.64 -13.77 23.04
N ASN A 68 -3.54 -13.40 23.68
CA ASN A 68 -3.56 -12.88 25.05
C ASN A 68 -3.75 -11.35 25.07
N PHE A 69 -4.99 -10.90 24.93
CA PHE A 69 -5.33 -9.47 25.01
C PHE A 69 -5.37 -8.91 26.44
N ASN A 70 -5.29 -9.76 27.48
CA ASN A 70 -5.56 -9.39 28.88
C ASN A 70 -6.93 -8.71 29.10
N ILE A 71 -7.90 -8.93 28.19
CA ILE A 71 -9.26 -8.39 28.23
C ILE A 71 -10.22 -9.55 27.90
N TYR A 72 -11.37 -9.59 28.56
CA TYR A 72 -12.39 -10.60 28.31
C TYR A 72 -13.23 -10.26 27.06
N TYR A 73 -13.64 -11.29 26.33
CA TYR A 73 -14.71 -11.16 25.35
C TYR A 73 -16.06 -11.00 26.06
N GLU A 74 -16.94 -10.17 25.53
CA GLU A 74 -18.32 -10.03 26.03
C GLU A 74 -19.06 -11.37 25.94
N ASP A 75 -19.05 -11.99 24.74
CA ASP A 75 -19.53 -13.36 24.51
C ASP A 75 -18.74 -14.02 23.36
N ILE A 76 -17.65 -14.71 23.72
CA ILE A 76 -16.78 -15.39 22.74
C ILE A 76 -17.50 -16.50 21.97
N LEU A 77 -18.53 -17.13 22.57
CA LEU A 77 -19.26 -18.22 21.93
C LEU A 77 -20.21 -17.68 20.86
N LEU A 78 -20.93 -16.61 21.19
CA LEU A 78 -21.77 -15.91 20.22
C LEU A 78 -20.94 -15.36 19.06
N ASP A 79 -19.82 -14.69 19.36
CA ASP A 79 -18.92 -14.16 18.33
C ASP A 79 -18.37 -15.28 17.43
N ALA A 80 -17.97 -16.42 18.00
CA ALA A 80 -17.50 -17.57 17.23
C ALA A 80 -18.60 -18.16 16.33
N GLN A 81 -19.85 -18.23 16.82
CA GLN A 81 -20.99 -18.69 16.02
C GLN A 81 -21.26 -17.75 14.84
N LEU A 82 -21.28 -16.44 15.07
CA LEU A 82 -21.52 -15.44 14.02
C LEU A 82 -20.45 -15.48 12.93
N ILE A 83 -19.18 -15.63 13.31
CA ILE A 83 -18.09 -15.81 12.35
C ILE A 83 -18.26 -17.12 11.57
N ALA A 84 -18.58 -18.23 12.24
CA ALA A 84 -18.77 -19.53 11.60
C ALA A 84 -19.95 -19.53 10.60
N ASP A 85 -21.05 -18.87 10.95
CA ASP A 85 -22.21 -18.69 10.07
C ASP A 85 -21.82 -17.86 8.85
N ARG A 86 -21.07 -16.76 9.04
CA ARG A 86 -20.59 -15.91 7.94
C ARG A 86 -19.61 -16.65 7.03
N ILE A 87 -18.70 -17.46 7.57
CA ILE A 87 -17.81 -18.34 6.80
C ILE A 87 -18.66 -19.33 5.99
N THR A 88 -19.61 -20.00 6.63
CA THR A 88 -20.46 -21.01 5.98
C THR A 88 -21.28 -20.42 4.83
N GLN A 89 -21.76 -19.19 4.98
CA GLN A 89 -22.48 -18.47 3.92
C GLN A 89 -21.60 -18.15 2.72
N GLU A 90 -20.33 -17.82 2.92
CA GLU A 90 -19.42 -17.40 1.85
C GLU A 90 -18.77 -18.59 1.12
N VAL A 91 -18.27 -19.57 1.88
CA VAL A 91 -17.44 -20.67 1.33
C VAL A 91 -18.09 -22.05 1.45
N GLY A 92 -19.28 -22.13 2.05
CA GLY A 92 -19.97 -23.39 2.32
C GLY A 92 -19.51 -24.07 3.62
N THR A 93 -20.03 -25.27 3.86
CA THR A 93 -19.84 -26.01 5.12
C THR A 93 -18.49 -26.72 5.22
N VAL A 94 -17.79 -26.91 4.10
CA VAL A 94 -16.52 -27.65 4.07
C VAL A 94 -15.38 -26.65 4.20
N VAL A 95 -14.88 -26.51 5.42
CA VAL A 95 -13.68 -25.76 5.75
C VAL A 95 -12.67 -26.77 6.28
N PRO A 96 -11.57 -27.07 5.56
CA PRO A 96 -10.66 -28.13 6.00
C PRO A 96 -9.58 -27.61 6.96
N ARG A 97 -9.04 -26.41 6.69
CA ARG A 97 -7.90 -25.86 7.42
C ARG A 97 -7.94 -24.34 7.42
N ILE A 98 -7.58 -23.74 8.56
CA ILE A 98 -7.40 -22.29 8.71
C ILE A 98 -5.97 -22.02 9.17
N GLU A 99 -5.30 -21.10 8.49
CA GLU A 99 -3.98 -20.59 8.87
C GLU A 99 -4.12 -19.14 9.34
N VAL A 100 -3.69 -18.87 10.59
CA VAL A 100 -3.92 -17.58 11.26
C VAL A 100 -2.58 -16.97 11.65
N LEU A 101 -2.31 -15.73 11.24
CA LEU A 101 -1.06 -15.05 11.58
C LEU A 101 -0.91 -14.90 13.10
N LYS A 102 0.30 -15.16 13.60
CA LYS A 102 0.65 -14.99 15.01
C LYS A 102 0.56 -13.52 15.44
N SER A 103 0.94 -12.61 14.55
CA SER A 103 0.91 -11.17 14.79
C SER A 103 -0.50 -10.60 14.64
N ILE A 104 -0.89 -9.72 15.57
CA ILE A 104 -2.13 -8.95 15.49
C ILE A 104 -1.83 -7.59 14.84
N PHE A 105 -2.73 -7.17 13.96
CA PHE A 105 -2.62 -5.90 13.26
C PHE A 105 -3.49 -4.87 13.98
N TYR A 106 -2.90 -3.78 14.47
CA TYR A 106 -3.63 -2.73 15.17
C TYR A 106 -3.73 -1.48 14.33
N ARG A 107 -4.91 -0.87 14.30
CA ARG A 107 -5.11 0.45 13.70
C ARG A 107 -6.26 1.17 14.37
N ASN A 108 -5.99 2.38 14.85
CA ASN A 108 -6.94 3.20 15.61
C ASN A 108 -7.54 2.38 16.77
N LYS A 109 -8.86 2.22 16.81
CA LYS A 109 -9.59 1.50 17.87
C LYS A 109 -9.85 0.03 17.53
N LYS A 110 -9.24 -0.50 16.46
CA LYS A 110 -9.51 -1.85 15.95
C LYS A 110 -8.25 -2.71 16.00
N ALA A 111 -8.43 -3.96 16.37
CA ALA A 111 -7.44 -5.01 16.18
C ALA A 111 -7.94 -5.98 15.10
N TYR A 112 -7.03 -6.52 14.31
CA TYR A 112 -7.35 -7.36 13.17
C TYR A 112 -6.54 -8.66 13.29
N ILE A 113 -7.27 -9.77 13.35
CA ILE A 113 -6.69 -11.11 13.20
C ILE A 113 -6.78 -11.44 11.71
N ILE A 114 -5.63 -11.64 11.08
CA ILE A 114 -5.53 -11.91 9.65
C ILE A 114 -5.21 -13.38 9.43
N SER A 115 -6.03 -14.02 8.61
CA SER A 115 -5.96 -15.45 8.37
C SER A 115 -6.37 -15.79 6.94
N ARG A 116 -6.18 -17.07 6.58
CA ARG A 116 -6.64 -17.63 5.32
C ARG A 116 -7.21 -19.03 5.55
N ILE A 117 -8.33 -19.31 4.90
CA ILE A 117 -8.90 -20.65 4.78
C ILE A 117 -8.16 -21.33 3.63
N CYS A 118 -7.59 -22.50 3.88
CA CYS A 118 -6.78 -23.23 2.91
C CYS A 118 -7.60 -24.34 2.26
N TYR A 119 -7.78 -24.27 0.95
CA TYR A 119 -8.26 -25.39 0.13
C TYR A 119 -7.08 -26.03 -0.61
N GLU A 120 -7.33 -27.12 -1.33
CA GLU A 120 -6.27 -27.87 -2.04
C GLU A 120 -5.53 -27.00 -3.07
N TYR A 121 -6.24 -26.07 -3.73
CA TYR A 121 -5.70 -25.25 -4.82
C TYR A 121 -5.94 -23.73 -4.65
N SER A 122 -6.51 -23.30 -3.53
CA SER A 122 -6.85 -21.89 -3.33
C SER A 122 -6.85 -21.48 -1.86
N TYR A 123 -6.77 -20.17 -1.66
CA TYR A 123 -6.93 -19.54 -0.35
C TYR A 123 -8.12 -18.59 -0.38
N VAL A 124 -8.91 -18.60 0.69
CA VAL A 124 -9.94 -17.59 0.93
C VAL A 124 -9.48 -16.72 2.11
N PRO A 125 -9.48 -15.38 1.99
CA PRO A 125 -9.16 -14.52 3.12
C PRO A 125 -10.12 -14.74 4.29
N LEU A 126 -9.63 -14.53 5.50
CA LEU A 126 -10.48 -14.31 6.66
C LEU A 126 -9.80 -13.26 7.55
N ALA A 127 -10.37 -12.06 7.59
CA ALA A 127 -9.94 -11.00 8.52
C ALA A 127 -11.03 -10.78 9.57
N ILE A 128 -10.71 -11.07 10.83
CA ILE A 128 -11.60 -10.88 11.97
C ILE A 128 -11.27 -9.53 12.60
N VAL A 129 -12.26 -8.66 12.69
CA VAL A 129 -12.14 -7.30 13.23
C VAL A 129 -12.63 -7.28 14.66
N LEU A 130 -11.76 -6.88 15.59
CA LEU A 130 -12.05 -6.77 17.00
C LEU A 130 -12.16 -5.31 17.41
N LEU A 131 -13.17 -5.02 18.23
CA LEU A 131 -13.37 -3.75 18.90
C LEU A 131 -13.24 -3.93 20.40
N ASN A 132 -12.66 -2.92 21.05
CA ASN A 132 -12.62 -2.84 22.50
C ASN A 132 -13.67 -1.84 22.99
N HIS A 133 -14.65 -2.32 23.75
CA HIS A 133 -15.68 -1.53 24.41
C HIS A 133 -15.47 -1.54 25.93
N GLU A 134 -16.20 -0.70 26.66
CA GLU A 134 -16.09 -0.64 28.14
C GLU A 134 -16.50 -1.98 28.80
N GLU A 135 -17.44 -2.70 28.19
CA GLU A 135 -17.98 -3.98 28.70
C GLU A 135 -17.12 -5.20 28.32
N GLY A 136 -16.19 -5.03 27.38
CA GLY A 136 -15.33 -6.10 26.89
C GLY A 136 -14.98 -5.97 25.41
N MET A 137 -14.24 -6.97 24.93
CA MET A 137 -13.90 -7.09 23.51
C MET A 137 -15.02 -7.81 22.75
N LYS A 138 -15.26 -7.37 21.53
CA LYS A 138 -16.28 -7.94 20.63
C LYS A 138 -15.77 -8.04 19.21
N VAL A 139 -16.24 -9.05 18.48
CA VAL A 139 -16.07 -9.13 17.03
C VAL A 139 -17.06 -8.19 16.33
N ASP A 140 -16.51 -7.21 15.62
CA ASP A 140 -17.27 -6.23 14.81
C ASP A 140 -17.66 -6.83 13.45
N ALA A 141 -16.74 -7.56 12.82
CA ALA A 141 -16.94 -8.13 11.50
C ALA A 141 -15.98 -9.30 11.21
N ALA A 142 -16.40 -10.18 10.29
CA ALA A 142 -15.53 -11.14 9.61
C ALA A 142 -15.58 -10.88 8.10
N LEU A 143 -14.43 -10.57 7.51
CA LEU A 143 -14.28 -10.24 6.10
C LEU A 143 -13.67 -11.43 5.36
N LEU A 144 -14.32 -11.88 4.29
CA LEU A 144 -13.93 -13.11 3.59
C LEU A 144 -13.58 -12.92 2.12
N THR A 145 -13.92 -11.77 1.55
CA THR A 145 -13.62 -11.48 0.16
C THR A 145 -12.28 -10.75 0.03
N GLN A 146 -11.58 -10.99 -1.08
CA GLN A 146 -10.32 -10.31 -1.37
C GLN A 146 -10.50 -8.78 -1.42
N ASN A 147 -11.67 -8.31 -1.88
CA ASN A 147 -11.98 -6.89 -1.96
C ASN A 147 -12.14 -6.26 -0.57
N GLU A 148 -12.91 -6.88 0.34
CA GLU A 148 -13.08 -6.39 1.70
C GLU A 148 -11.73 -6.30 2.43
N VAL A 149 -10.92 -7.35 2.34
CA VAL A 149 -9.59 -7.36 2.98
C VAL A 149 -8.66 -6.35 2.30
N SER A 150 -8.66 -6.23 0.97
CA SER A 150 -7.85 -5.23 0.27
C SER A 150 -8.15 -3.78 0.72
N ILE A 151 -9.42 -3.46 0.99
CA ILE A 151 -9.86 -2.16 1.54
C ILE A 151 -9.33 -1.94 2.95
N VAL A 152 -9.27 -2.99 3.78
CA VAL A 152 -8.63 -2.92 5.11
C VAL A 152 -7.16 -2.56 4.99
N PHE A 153 -6.47 -3.04 3.95
CA PHE A 153 -5.07 -2.70 3.67
C PHE A 153 -4.91 -1.49 2.71
N SER A 154 -5.94 -0.65 2.53
CA SER A 154 -5.90 0.47 1.57
C SER A 154 -4.78 1.47 1.84
N PHE A 155 -4.17 1.99 0.77
CA PHE A 155 -3.22 3.11 0.77
C PHE A 155 -3.84 4.43 1.27
N THR A 156 -5.16 4.48 1.47
CA THR A 156 -5.84 5.64 2.08
C THR A 156 -5.96 5.60 3.59
N ARG A 157 -5.49 4.52 4.24
CA ARG A 157 -5.55 4.34 5.69
C ARG A 157 -4.17 4.42 6.30
N SER A 158 -4.09 4.77 7.58
CA SER A 158 -2.86 4.68 8.36
C SER A 158 -2.27 3.28 8.31
N TYR A 159 -0.95 3.19 8.43
CA TYR A 159 -0.24 1.90 8.50
C TYR A 159 -0.69 1.13 9.73
N PHE A 160 -0.62 -0.19 9.66
CA PHE A 160 -0.83 -1.04 10.81
C PHE A 160 0.35 -0.93 11.77
N HIS A 161 0.03 -0.92 13.05
CA HIS A 161 0.99 -1.26 14.09
C HIS A 161 0.94 -2.77 14.28
N VAL A 162 2.00 -3.46 13.87
CA VAL A 162 2.08 -4.92 13.86
C VAL A 162 3.52 -5.33 14.13
N GLU A 163 3.69 -6.36 14.95
CA GLU A 163 5.00 -6.96 15.19
C GLU A 163 5.37 -7.88 14.03
N VAL A 164 6.47 -7.58 13.34
CA VAL A 164 6.90 -8.30 12.14
C VAL A 164 8.36 -8.68 12.27
N GLU A 165 8.61 -9.94 12.62
CA GLU A 165 9.97 -10.49 12.68
C GLU A 165 10.55 -10.76 11.29
N ARG A 166 9.69 -11.13 10.33
CA ARG A 166 10.04 -11.61 9.00
C ARG A 166 9.17 -10.93 7.94
N PRO A 167 9.55 -9.74 7.48
CA PRO A 167 8.71 -8.91 6.61
C PRO A 167 8.38 -9.57 5.27
N GLN A 168 9.35 -10.21 4.62
CA GLN A 168 9.11 -10.95 3.38
C GLN A 168 8.08 -12.09 3.53
N GLU A 169 8.17 -12.91 4.59
CA GLU A 169 7.18 -13.97 4.83
C GLU A 169 5.78 -13.38 5.10
N MET A 170 5.71 -12.28 5.85
CA MET A 170 4.47 -11.55 6.12
C MET A 170 3.84 -11.04 4.82
N VAL A 171 4.63 -10.40 3.95
CA VAL A 171 4.16 -9.91 2.66
C VAL A 171 3.72 -11.06 1.75
N SER A 172 4.45 -12.17 1.72
CA SER A 172 4.06 -13.38 0.97
C SER A 172 2.73 -13.96 1.46
N PHE A 173 2.50 -14.00 2.78
CA PHE A 173 1.22 -14.42 3.34
C PHE A 173 0.09 -13.47 2.89
N LEU A 174 0.28 -12.16 3.03
CA LEU A 174 -0.71 -11.15 2.62
C LEU A 174 -0.98 -11.20 1.11
N LYS A 175 0.05 -11.45 0.29
CA LYS A 175 -0.07 -11.60 -1.17
C LYS A 175 -0.91 -12.82 -1.56
N SER A 176 -0.88 -13.90 -0.76
CA SER A 176 -1.72 -15.09 -1.02
C SER A 176 -3.22 -14.82 -0.88
N ILE A 177 -3.62 -13.85 -0.05
CA ILE A 177 -5.02 -13.46 0.17
C ILE A 177 -5.40 -12.16 -0.56
N MET A 178 -4.41 -11.38 -1.01
CA MET A 178 -4.58 -10.15 -1.78
C MET A 178 -3.65 -10.16 -3.01
N PRO A 179 -3.84 -11.06 -3.98
CA PRO A 179 -2.88 -11.29 -5.07
C PRO A 179 -2.69 -10.07 -5.97
N LEU A 180 -3.73 -9.25 -6.14
CA LEU A 180 -3.68 -8.04 -6.98
C LEU A 180 -3.01 -6.84 -6.29
N LYS A 181 -2.78 -6.89 -4.98
CA LYS A 181 -2.25 -5.73 -4.24
C LYS A 181 -0.74 -5.62 -4.44
N PRO A 182 -0.19 -4.46 -4.86
CA PRO A 182 1.24 -4.33 -5.10
C PRO A 182 2.09 -4.65 -3.87
N VAL A 183 3.26 -5.23 -4.08
CA VAL A 183 4.20 -5.61 -3.00
C VAL A 183 4.61 -4.39 -2.18
N ALA A 184 4.89 -3.27 -2.85
CA ALA A 184 5.17 -1.99 -2.22
C ALA A 184 4.07 -1.55 -1.24
N GLU A 185 2.80 -1.66 -1.65
CA GLU A 185 1.65 -1.30 -0.80
C GLU A 185 1.53 -2.23 0.42
N LEU A 186 1.87 -3.50 0.29
CA LEU A 186 1.87 -4.44 1.40
C LEU A 186 2.94 -4.05 2.43
N TYR A 187 4.19 -3.80 2.03
CA TYR A 187 5.24 -3.31 2.94
C TYR A 187 4.87 -1.99 3.61
N ILE A 188 4.33 -1.05 2.86
CA ILE A 188 3.84 0.23 3.40
C ILE A 188 2.77 -0.03 4.46
N SER A 189 1.81 -0.91 4.18
CA SER A 189 0.69 -1.19 5.09
C SER A 189 1.11 -1.78 6.44
N ILE A 190 2.25 -2.48 6.50
CA ILE A 190 2.82 -3.03 7.74
C ILE A 190 3.90 -2.13 8.36
N GLY A 191 4.01 -0.88 7.91
CA GLY A 191 4.89 0.13 8.51
C GLY A 191 6.29 0.25 7.89
N TYR A 192 6.64 -0.59 6.90
CA TYR A 192 7.93 -0.54 6.20
C TYR A 192 7.88 0.42 4.99
N ASN A 193 7.47 1.67 5.22
CA ASN A 193 7.25 2.66 4.15
C ASN A 193 8.52 2.96 3.31
N LYS A 194 9.70 3.03 3.93
CA LYS A 194 10.97 3.24 3.21
C LYS A 194 11.30 2.08 2.28
N HIS A 195 11.04 0.84 2.70
CA HIS A 195 11.24 -0.32 1.84
C HIS A 195 10.17 -0.39 0.75
N GLY A 196 8.91 -0.10 1.07
CA GLY A 196 7.87 0.02 0.06
C GLY A 196 8.16 1.09 -1.00
N LYS A 197 8.83 2.20 -0.63
CA LYS A 197 9.34 3.19 -1.59
C LYS A 197 10.38 2.60 -2.54
N THR A 198 11.29 1.77 -2.04
CA THR A 198 12.29 1.03 -2.85
C THR A 198 11.58 0.08 -3.82
N GLU A 199 10.65 -0.73 -3.31
CA GLU A 199 9.87 -1.68 -4.11
C GLU A 199 9.03 -0.98 -5.20
N LEU A 200 8.40 0.15 -4.87
CA LEU A 200 7.64 0.95 -5.84
C LEU A 200 8.53 1.49 -6.96
N TYR A 201 9.76 1.87 -6.63
CA TYR A 201 10.70 2.37 -7.61
C TYR A 201 11.25 1.25 -8.50
N ARG A 202 11.54 0.07 -7.94
CA ARG A 202 11.91 -1.13 -8.70
C ARG A 202 10.81 -1.51 -9.70
N ASP A 203 9.57 -1.59 -9.22
CA ASP A 203 8.39 -1.89 -10.05
C ASP A 203 8.18 -0.85 -11.18
N LEU A 204 8.45 0.44 -10.91
CA LEU A 204 8.45 1.48 -11.95
C LEU A 204 9.52 1.24 -13.02
N LEU A 205 10.76 0.92 -12.63
CA LEU A 205 11.85 0.65 -13.56
C LEU A 205 11.53 -0.58 -14.44
N ASP A 206 11.06 -1.66 -13.82
CA ASP A 206 10.61 -2.86 -14.54
C ASP A 206 9.50 -2.55 -15.55
N ASN A 207 8.51 -1.73 -15.17
CA ASN A 207 7.45 -1.32 -16.08
C ASN A 207 7.98 -0.45 -17.22
N LEU A 208 8.95 0.42 -16.95
CA LEU A 208 9.61 1.21 -17.99
C LEU A 208 10.39 0.30 -18.96
N GLU A 209 11.05 -0.75 -18.51
CA GLU A 209 11.75 -1.68 -19.40
C GLU A 209 10.80 -2.51 -20.29
N ARG A 210 9.63 -2.89 -19.75
CA ARG A 210 8.64 -3.73 -20.44
C ARG A 210 7.66 -2.95 -21.33
N SER A 211 7.61 -1.62 -21.21
CA SER A 211 6.69 -0.78 -21.95
C SER A 211 7.41 0.32 -22.75
N PHE A 212 6.85 0.70 -23.90
CA PHE A 212 7.27 1.87 -24.67
C PHE A 212 6.46 3.13 -24.33
N ASP A 213 5.63 3.05 -23.30
CA ASP A 213 4.80 4.16 -22.86
C ASP A 213 5.65 5.35 -22.47
N LYS A 214 5.10 6.54 -22.73
CA LYS A 214 5.69 7.81 -22.34
C LYS A 214 4.91 8.41 -21.18
N PHE A 215 5.63 9.06 -20.27
CA PHE A 215 5.05 9.96 -19.30
C PHE A 215 4.24 11.03 -20.02
N GLU A 216 2.99 11.18 -19.60
CA GLU A 216 2.03 12.14 -20.12
C GLU A 216 1.27 12.81 -18.98
N PHE A 217 0.59 13.92 -19.26
CA PHE A 217 -0.26 14.56 -18.25
C PHE A 217 -1.31 13.58 -17.72
N ALA A 218 -1.53 13.59 -16.41
CA ALA A 218 -2.64 12.86 -15.84
C ALA A 218 -3.96 13.46 -16.32
N LYS A 219 -4.96 12.59 -16.58
CA LYS A 219 -6.31 13.03 -16.97
C LYS A 219 -6.90 13.94 -15.90
N GLY A 220 -7.50 15.05 -16.33
CA GLY A 220 -8.17 16.00 -15.45
C GLY A 220 -7.80 17.44 -15.71
N LYS A 221 -8.20 18.32 -14.79
CA LYS A 221 -7.92 19.74 -14.88
C LYS A 221 -6.50 20.01 -14.39
N LYS A 222 -5.73 20.79 -15.15
CA LYS A 222 -4.37 21.21 -14.74
C LYS A 222 -4.42 21.88 -13.36
N GLY A 223 -3.59 21.38 -12.45
CA GLY A 223 -3.47 21.93 -11.10
C GLY A 223 -2.81 23.31 -11.12
N MET A 224 -3.24 24.19 -10.21
CA MET A 224 -2.65 25.53 -10.06
C MET A 224 -1.30 25.51 -9.33
N VAL A 225 -1.06 24.48 -8.51
CA VAL A 225 0.12 24.38 -7.62
C VAL A 225 1.06 23.26 -8.03
N MET A 226 0.50 22.16 -8.54
CA MET A 226 1.24 20.96 -8.93
C MET A 226 1.11 20.73 -10.44
N SER A 227 2.19 20.28 -11.07
CA SER A 227 2.11 19.58 -12.36
C SER A 227 1.99 18.08 -12.08
N VAL A 228 0.98 17.43 -12.68
CA VAL A 228 0.66 16.02 -12.42
C VAL A 228 0.74 15.24 -13.73
N PHE A 229 1.52 14.17 -13.71
CA PHE A 229 1.74 13.29 -14.86
C PHE A 229 1.69 11.82 -14.44
N THR A 230 1.57 10.92 -15.40
CA THR A 230 1.40 9.49 -15.18
C THR A 230 2.06 8.75 -16.33
N LEU A 231 2.29 7.46 -16.14
CA LEU A 231 2.48 6.52 -17.24
C LEU A 231 1.14 5.81 -17.50
N PRO A 232 0.66 5.66 -18.74
CA PRO A 232 -0.62 4.99 -19.03
C PRO A 232 -0.72 3.57 -18.48
N SER A 233 0.32 2.77 -18.68
CA SER A 233 0.47 1.40 -18.15
C SER A 233 0.69 1.29 -16.64
N TYR A 234 0.78 2.40 -15.91
CA TYR A 234 1.16 2.38 -14.50
C TYR A 234 0.12 3.04 -13.60
N ASP A 235 -0.12 2.44 -12.44
CA ASP A 235 -1.15 2.82 -11.47
C ASP A 235 -0.69 3.91 -10.47
N VAL A 236 0.23 4.77 -10.90
CA VAL A 236 0.81 5.83 -10.09
C VAL A 236 0.80 7.15 -10.86
N VAL A 237 0.47 8.23 -10.14
CA VAL A 237 0.67 9.60 -10.62
C VAL A 237 1.88 10.22 -9.93
N PHE A 238 2.63 11.01 -10.69
CA PHE A 238 3.76 11.78 -10.24
C PHE A 238 3.37 13.25 -10.17
N LYS A 239 3.79 13.92 -9.10
CA LYS A 239 3.41 15.30 -8.79
C LYS A 239 4.66 16.11 -8.51
N ILE A 240 4.84 17.18 -9.27
CA ILE A 240 5.92 18.15 -9.10
C ILE A 240 5.31 19.48 -8.68
N ILE A 241 5.86 20.09 -7.63
CA ILE A 241 5.46 21.44 -7.21
C ILE A 241 5.96 22.44 -8.25
N LYS A 242 5.08 23.29 -8.78
CA LYS A 242 5.46 24.37 -9.70
C LYS A 242 6.33 25.40 -8.97
N ASP A 243 7.28 25.99 -9.67
CA ASP A 243 8.15 27.05 -9.14
C ASP A 243 7.34 28.31 -8.78
N LYS A 244 6.32 28.61 -9.58
CA LYS A 244 5.36 29.69 -9.32
C LYS A 244 3.93 29.15 -9.51
N PRO A 245 3.12 29.09 -8.44
CA PRO A 245 1.72 28.73 -8.56
C PRO A 245 0.92 29.70 -9.43
N ASP A 246 -0.12 29.18 -10.07
CA ASP A 246 -1.04 29.98 -10.87
C ASP A 246 -1.93 30.86 -9.98
N TYR A 247 -2.26 32.06 -10.45
CA TYR A 247 -3.20 32.95 -9.77
C TYR A 247 -4.57 32.24 -9.59
N PRO A 248 -5.24 32.37 -8.43
CA PRO A 248 -4.96 33.26 -7.29
C PRO A 248 -4.13 32.64 -6.15
N LYS A 249 -3.48 31.49 -6.36
CA LYS A 249 -2.76 30.79 -5.28
C LYS A 249 -1.52 31.57 -4.85
N LYS A 250 -1.40 31.78 -3.54
CA LYS A 250 -0.26 32.47 -2.89
C LYS A 250 0.62 31.54 -2.05
N SER A 251 0.38 30.23 -2.12
CA SER A 251 1.13 29.24 -1.35
C SER A 251 2.59 29.19 -1.81
N THR A 252 3.52 29.11 -0.87
CA THR A 252 4.93 28.85 -1.17
C THR A 252 5.17 27.36 -1.44
N ARG A 253 6.35 27.01 -1.95
CA ARG A 253 6.77 25.60 -2.07
C ARG A 253 6.81 24.91 -0.70
N GLN A 254 7.30 25.60 0.33
CA GLN A 254 7.38 25.08 1.68
C GLN A 254 5.99 24.78 2.24
N ASP A 255 5.02 25.68 2.03
CA ASP A 255 3.63 25.45 2.48
C ASP A 255 3.03 24.17 1.88
N VAL A 256 3.44 23.80 0.67
CA VAL A 256 2.99 22.57 0.01
C VAL A 256 3.66 21.35 0.64
N ILE A 257 4.97 21.40 0.86
CA ILE A 257 5.74 20.34 1.53
C ILE A 257 5.20 20.10 2.94
N ASP A 258 4.95 21.15 3.70
CA ASP A 258 4.42 21.06 5.06
C ASP A 258 3.03 20.39 5.08
N LYS A 259 2.19 20.64 4.07
CA LYS A 259 0.90 19.95 3.93
C LYS A 259 1.05 18.47 3.61
N TYR A 260 1.99 18.10 2.74
CA TYR A 260 2.30 16.70 2.48
C TYR A 260 2.80 15.99 3.74
N ASN A 261 3.69 16.63 4.51
CA ASN A 261 4.17 16.12 5.80
C ASN A 261 3.05 15.98 6.84
N LEU A 262 2.12 16.95 6.88
CA LEU A 262 0.94 16.87 7.74
C LEU A 262 0.09 15.65 7.41
N VAL A 263 -0.23 15.44 6.12
CA VAL A 263 -1.02 14.29 5.66
C VAL A 263 -0.30 12.97 5.95
N PHE A 264 1.02 12.93 5.78
CA PHE A 264 1.82 11.74 6.06
C PHE A 264 1.82 11.33 7.54
N THR A 265 1.77 12.31 8.45
CA THR A 265 1.85 12.08 9.91
C THR A 265 0.48 11.94 10.60
N HIS A 266 -0.62 12.26 9.91
CA HIS A 266 -1.97 12.23 10.46
C HIS A 266 -2.74 10.97 10.09
N ASP A 267 -3.76 10.62 10.88
CA ASP A 267 -4.69 9.58 10.48
C ASP A 267 -5.43 10.01 9.20
N ARG A 268 -5.19 9.24 8.13
CA ARG A 268 -5.78 9.50 6.82
C ARG A 268 -7.27 9.15 6.77
N ALA A 269 -7.78 8.44 7.77
CA ALA A 269 -9.19 8.07 7.92
C ALA A 269 -9.81 7.33 6.72
N GLY A 270 -9.01 6.80 5.79
CA GLY A 270 -9.50 6.22 4.54
C GLY A 270 -9.81 7.24 3.45
N ARG A 271 -9.55 8.53 3.67
CA ARG A 271 -9.97 9.65 2.80
C ARG A 271 -8.81 10.39 2.13
N LEU A 272 -7.58 10.22 2.62
CA LEU A 272 -6.39 10.84 2.05
C LEU A 272 -5.46 9.78 1.48
N VAL A 273 -4.91 10.03 0.29
CA VAL A 273 -3.99 9.11 -0.40
C VAL A 273 -2.58 9.27 0.19
N ASP A 274 -1.91 8.16 0.48
CA ASP A 274 -0.50 8.19 0.86
C ASP A 274 0.38 8.70 -0.29
N ALA A 275 1.39 9.50 0.05
CA ALA A 275 2.32 10.08 -0.91
C ALA A 275 3.75 9.63 -0.56
N GLN A 276 4.46 9.13 -1.56
CA GLN A 276 5.88 8.79 -1.44
C GLN A 276 6.72 9.91 -2.04
N GLU A 277 7.63 10.47 -1.25
CA GLU A 277 8.54 11.52 -1.66
C GLU A 277 9.82 10.92 -2.26
N TYR A 278 10.22 11.37 -3.45
CA TYR A 278 11.46 11.00 -4.12
C TYR A 278 12.30 12.23 -4.44
N GLU A 279 13.61 12.02 -4.43
CA GLU A 279 14.60 13.04 -4.74
C GLU A 279 15.58 12.52 -5.79
N HIS A 280 16.05 13.42 -6.63
CA HIS A 280 17.08 13.18 -7.64
C HIS A 280 16.81 11.96 -8.54
N LEU A 281 15.57 11.77 -9.00
CA LEU A 281 15.27 10.71 -9.97
C LEU A 281 15.78 11.09 -11.35
N LYS A 282 16.24 10.08 -12.10
CA LYS A 282 16.76 10.21 -13.47
C LYS A 282 15.99 9.27 -14.39
N PHE A 283 15.51 9.81 -15.50
CA PHE A 283 14.76 9.07 -16.52
C PHE A 283 15.28 9.42 -17.91
N ASP A 284 15.16 8.50 -18.87
CA ASP A 284 15.46 8.80 -20.27
C ASP A 284 14.47 9.85 -20.82
N LYS A 285 15.00 10.88 -21.48
CA LYS A 285 14.22 11.96 -22.10
C LYS A 285 13.18 11.45 -23.10
N ASN A 286 13.47 10.39 -23.83
CA ASN A 286 12.56 9.78 -24.81
C ASN A 286 11.33 9.16 -24.17
N ARG A 287 11.33 8.98 -22.84
CA ARG A 287 10.20 8.50 -22.05
C ARG A 287 9.21 9.59 -21.68
N PHE A 288 9.40 10.83 -22.10
CA PHE A 288 8.42 11.90 -21.89
C PHE A 288 7.72 12.25 -23.19
N SER A 289 6.41 12.53 -23.13
CA SER A 289 5.75 13.22 -24.23
C SER A 289 6.31 14.64 -24.36
N THR A 290 6.38 15.14 -25.59
CA THR A 290 6.92 16.47 -25.88
C THR A 290 6.19 17.56 -25.08
N ASP A 291 4.85 17.54 -25.13
CA ASP A 291 3.99 18.51 -24.42
C ASP A 291 4.20 18.50 -22.91
N LEU A 292 4.41 17.32 -22.30
CA LEU A 292 4.68 17.22 -20.87
C LEU A 292 6.04 17.82 -20.54
N LEU A 293 7.09 17.42 -21.27
CA LEU A 293 8.45 17.86 -20.98
C LEU A 293 8.60 19.37 -21.13
N GLU A 294 8.05 19.95 -22.19
CA GLU A 294 8.06 21.40 -22.41
C GLU A 294 7.38 22.16 -21.27
N GLU A 295 6.22 21.69 -20.81
CA GLU A 295 5.54 22.31 -19.68
C GLU A 295 6.37 22.18 -18.39
N LEU A 296 6.92 20.99 -18.08
CA LEU A 296 7.69 20.77 -16.87
C LEU A 296 8.91 21.70 -16.80
N LEU A 297 9.62 21.88 -17.91
CA LEU A 297 10.75 22.81 -18.01
C LEU A 297 10.33 24.27 -17.90
N LYS A 298 9.08 24.60 -18.22
CA LYS A 298 8.54 25.95 -18.10
C LYS A 298 8.06 26.27 -16.69
N VAL A 299 7.34 25.34 -16.05
CA VAL A 299 6.64 25.60 -14.77
C VAL A 299 7.39 25.11 -13.55
N ALA A 300 8.40 24.26 -13.72
CA ALA A 300 9.17 23.64 -12.65
C ALA A 300 10.68 23.53 -12.99
N ALA A 301 11.23 24.53 -13.68
CA ALA A 301 12.63 24.59 -14.12
C ALA A 301 13.65 24.43 -12.98
N ASN A 302 13.32 24.86 -11.75
CA ASN A 302 14.22 24.66 -10.60
C ASN A 302 14.29 23.18 -10.19
N THR A 303 13.24 22.41 -10.49
CA THR A 303 13.07 21.00 -10.08
C THR A 303 13.40 20.02 -11.20
N VAL A 304 13.10 20.35 -12.45
CA VAL A 304 13.29 19.50 -13.63
C VAL A 304 14.36 20.09 -14.54
N VAL A 305 15.41 19.32 -14.80
CA VAL A 305 16.52 19.71 -15.68
C VAL A 305 16.83 18.62 -16.69
N ILE A 306 17.35 19.01 -17.86
CA ILE A 306 17.86 18.06 -18.86
C ILE A 306 19.37 17.98 -18.74
N GLU A 307 19.89 16.76 -18.67
CA GLU A 307 21.32 16.46 -18.65
C GLU A 307 21.61 15.41 -19.75
N GLY A 308 22.12 15.88 -20.90
CA GLY A 308 22.27 15.04 -22.08
C GLY A 308 20.95 14.45 -22.55
N ASP A 309 20.87 13.12 -22.63
CA ASP A 309 19.67 12.37 -23.01
C ASP A 309 18.77 12.00 -21.81
N SER A 310 19.04 12.57 -20.63
CA SER A 310 18.28 12.30 -19.41
C SER A 310 17.51 13.52 -18.91
N VAL A 311 16.38 13.25 -18.27
CA VAL A 311 15.60 14.20 -17.48
C VAL A 311 15.85 13.88 -16.00
N VAL A 312 16.38 14.85 -15.27
CA VAL A 312 16.61 14.77 -13.83
C VAL A 312 15.53 15.56 -13.11
N ILE A 313 14.86 14.90 -12.16
CA ILE A 313 13.81 15.47 -11.32
C ILE A 313 14.32 15.50 -9.88
N LYS A 314 14.65 16.69 -9.39
CA LYS A 314 15.25 16.87 -8.06
C LYS A 314 14.31 16.50 -6.93
N HIS A 315 13.00 16.70 -7.10
CA HIS A 315 12.00 16.44 -6.08
C HIS A 315 10.63 16.15 -6.70
N LEU A 316 9.99 15.08 -6.27
CA LEU A 316 8.65 14.70 -6.73
C LEU A 316 7.93 13.87 -5.66
N TYR A 317 6.60 13.92 -5.71
CA TYR A 317 5.76 12.97 -4.98
C TYR A 317 5.15 11.97 -5.95
N SER A 318 4.98 10.73 -5.51
CA SER A 318 4.16 9.75 -6.20
C SER A 318 2.97 9.35 -5.33
N GLU A 319 1.80 9.18 -5.95
CA GLU A 319 0.58 8.75 -5.29
C GLU A 319 -0.13 7.69 -6.14
N ARG A 320 -0.98 6.87 -5.53
CA ARG A 320 -1.85 5.95 -6.27
C ARG A 320 -2.69 6.74 -7.28
N LYS A 321 -2.73 6.29 -8.53
CA LYS A 321 -3.56 6.86 -9.59
C LYS A 321 -5.03 6.55 -9.32
N LEU A 322 -5.85 7.59 -9.31
CA LEU A 322 -7.30 7.51 -9.18
C LEU A 322 -7.96 8.22 -10.35
N ILE A 323 -9.21 7.84 -10.68
CA ILE A 323 -10.03 8.59 -11.61
C ILE A 323 -10.60 9.81 -10.87
N PRO A 324 -10.32 11.06 -11.32
CA PRO A 324 -10.90 12.24 -10.70
C PRO A 324 -12.43 12.17 -10.68
N LEU A 325 -13.04 12.49 -9.54
CA LEU A 325 -14.48 12.33 -9.33
C LEU A 325 -15.33 13.03 -10.41
N ASN A 326 -14.92 14.22 -10.84
CA ASN A 326 -15.61 14.97 -11.90
C ASN A 326 -15.57 14.29 -13.29
N ILE A 327 -14.58 13.42 -13.52
CA ILE A 327 -14.50 12.59 -14.72
C ILE A 327 -15.34 11.34 -14.51
N PHE A 328 -15.18 10.68 -13.36
CA PHE A 328 -15.89 9.46 -13.01
C PHE A 328 -17.41 9.61 -13.13
N THR A 329 -17.98 10.66 -12.53
CA THR A 329 -19.44 10.90 -12.56
C THR A 329 -19.99 11.23 -13.96
N ARG A 330 -19.13 11.67 -14.89
CA ARG A 330 -19.50 11.96 -16.27
C ARG A 330 -19.42 10.73 -17.17
N GLU A 331 -18.50 9.81 -16.88
CA GLU A 331 -18.18 8.67 -17.75
C GLU A 331 -18.81 7.35 -17.28
N MET A 332 -19.15 7.23 -15.99
CA MET A 332 -19.71 6.00 -15.43
C MET A 332 -21.25 5.97 -15.46
N PRO A 333 -21.86 4.77 -15.48
CA PRO A 333 -23.30 4.61 -15.31
C PRO A 333 -23.86 5.35 -14.10
N LEU A 334 -25.10 5.84 -14.21
CA LEU A 334 -25.75 6.66 -13.18
C LEU A 334 -25.73 6.03 -11.78
N VAL A 335 -25.93 4.71 -11.68
CA VAL A 335 -25.92 3.99 -10.39
C VAL A 335 -24.57 4.15 -9.69
N LEU A 336 -23.46 3.90 -10.41
CA LEU A 336 -22.11 4.06 -9.86
C LEU A 336 -21.77 5.53 -9.56
N ALA A 337 -22.27 6.47 -10.38
CA ALA A 337 -22.09 7.89 -10.12
C ALA A 337 -22.80 8.34 -8.83
N ILE A 338 -24.01 7.82 -8.56
CA ILE A 338 -24.75 8.10 -7.32
C ILE A 338 -23.99 7.54 -6.11
N GLU A 339 -23.52 6.29 -6.19
CA GLU A 339 -22.72 5.68 -5.12
C GLU A 339 -21.45 6.50 -4.83
N ALA A 340 -20.74 6.95 -5.86
CA ALA A 340 -19.55 7.78 -5.69
C ALA A 340 -19.83 9.15 -5.07
N ILE A 341 -20.98 9.76 -5.37
CA ILE A 341 -21.40 11.03 -4.73
C ILE A 341 -21.82 10.81 -3.28
N ASN A 342 -22.48 9.70 -2.96
CA ASN A 342 -22.81 9.34 -1.58
C ASN A 342 -21.55 9.07 -0.75
N ASP A 343 -20.50 8.48 -1.33
CA ASP A 343 -19.22 8.28 -0.65
C ASP A 343 -18.39 9.58 -0.51
N TYR A 344 -18.62 10.56 -1.39
CA TYR A 344 -17.96 11.87 -1.33
C TYR A 344 -18.50 12.75 -0.19
N GLY A 345 -19.81 12.68 0.10
CA GLY A 345 -20.46 13.41 1.18
C GLY A 345 -20.10 12.87 2.56
#